data_AF-A0A1I2EQF6-F1
#
_entry.id   AF-A0A1I2EQF6-F1
#
_cell.length_a   1.000
_cell.length_b   1.000
_cell.length_c   1.000
_cell.angle_alpha   90.00
_cell.angle_beta   90.00
_cell.angle_gamma   90.00
#
_symmetry.space_group_name_H-M   'P 1'
#
loop_
_entity.id
_entity.type
_entity.pdbx_description
1 polymer ?
#
loop_
_entity_poly.entity_id
_entity_poly.type
_entity_poly.pdbx_seq_one_letter_code
_entity_poly.pdbx_strand_id
1 'polypeptide(L)'
;MAEQTGTFTGNKENTSQSHAMQVKINLQQSEHTSQPFYANFASVQAGQGVVIVDFGFLDPQTMNAFNRMIKSSEKIPATINGKMSCRMAISIDAASQLTQQLNQLLRRKVNSQMPVEQENATDQTKEKAPSDNYSNGKNNAPENSQSGFRFPWSRKN
;
A
#
# COMPACT_ATOMS: atom_id res chain seq x y z
N MET A 1 73.43 -14.21 -24.31
CA MET A 1 72.45 -14.12 -23.21
C MET A 1 72.23 -12.64 -22.95
N ALA A 2 71.10 -12.09 -23.36
CA ALA A 2 70.73 -10.69 -23.12
C ALA A 2 69.31 -10.68 -22.58
N GLU A 3 69.14 -10.01 -21.45
CA GLU A 3 67.88 -9.83 -20.73
C GLU A 3 66.95 -8.88 -21.49
N GLN A 4 65.64 -9.12 -21.40
CA GLN A 4 64.62 -8.13 -21.73
C GLN A 4 63.47 -8.22 -20.72
N THR A 5 63.43 -7.23 -19.84
CA THR A 5 62.30 -6.86 -18.99
C THR A 5 61.16 -6.34 -19.85
N GLY A 6 59.96 -6.89 -19.68
CA GLY A 6 58.73 -6.39 -20.27
C GLY A 6 57.65 -6.25 -19.19
N THR A 7 57.45 -5.04 -18.70
CA THR A 7 56.29 -4.65 -17.89
C THR A 7 55.02 -4.73 -18.74
N PHE A 8 54.03 -5.52 -18.32
CA PHE A 8 52.70 -5.49 -18.92
C PHE A 8 51.78 -4.60 -18.08
N THR A 9 51.47 -3.44 -18.65
CA THR A 9 50.52 -2.46 -18.16
C THR A 9 49.08 -2.93 -18.38
N GLY A 10 48.27 -2.76 -17.33
CA GLY A 10 46.88 -2.31 -17.42
C GLY A 10 45.87 -3.22 -18.13
N ASN A 11 45.27 -4.15 -17.38
CA ASN A 11 43.88 -4.52 -17.65
C ASN A 11 42.98 -3.64 -16.79
N LYS A 12 42.35 -2.65 -17.45
CA LYS A 12 41.18 -1.96 -16.92
C LYS A 12 40.13 -3.02 -16.60
N GLU A 13 39.84 -3.19 -15.31
CA GLU A 13 38.59 -3.81 -14.88
C GLU A 13 37.46 -2.93 -15.40
N ASN A 14 36.94 -3.28 -16.58
CA ASN A 14 35.62 -2.87 -17.00
C ASN A 14 34.65 -3.58 -16.05
N THR A 15 34.42 -2.97 -14.89
CA THR A 15 33.26 -3.22 -14.06
C THR A 15 32.06 -2.76 -14.89
N SER A 16 31.63 -3.62 -15.81
CA SER A 16 30.35 -3.50 -16.48
C SER A 16 29.32 -3.61 -15.36
N GLN A 17 28.94 -2.48 -14.78
CA GLN A 17 27.79 -2.35 -13.93
C GLN A 17 26.62 -2.90 -14.76
N SER A 18 26.24 -4.14 -14.46
CA SER A 18 25.07 -4.79 -15.00
C SER A 18 23.88 -3.96 -14.54
N HIS A 19 23.48 -2.98 -15.35
CA HIS A 19 22.29 -2.18 -15.11
C HIS A 19 21.12 -3.16 -15.26
N ALA A 20 20.53 -3.54 -14.12
CA ALA A 20 19.37 -4.41 -14.11
C ALA A 20 18.27 -3.77 -14.97
N MET A 21 17.96 -4.39 -16.11
CA MET A 21 16.93 -3.90 -17.01
C MET A 21 15.56 -4.13 -16.36
N GLN A 22 14.83 -3.05 -16.12
CA GLN A 22 13.47 -3.13 -15.60
C GLN A 22 12.50 -3.41 -16.75
N VAL A 23 11.92 -4.61 -16.79
CA VAL A 23 10.91 -4.98 -17.78
C VAL A 23 9.52 -4.78 -17.18
N LYS A 24 8.65 -4.03 -17.88
CA LYS A 24 7.24 -3.90 -17.50
C LYS A 24 6.44 -5.03 -18.12
N ILE A 25 5.77 -5.80 -17.28
CA ILE A 25 4.85 -6.86 -17.71
C ILE A 25 3.43 -6.27 -17.74
N ASN A 26 2.74 -6.39 -18.88
CA ASN A 26 1.32 -6.06 -19.01
C ASN A 26 0.54 -7.36 -19.27
N LEU A 27 -0.48 -7.62 -18.46
CA LEU A 27 -1.38 -8.77 -18.63
C LEU A 27 -2.63 -8.33 -19.41
N GLN A 28 -3.04 -9.10 -20.41
CA GLN A 28 -4.31 -8.91 -21.11
C GLN A 28 -5.38 -9.78 -20.47
N GLN A 29 -6.57 -9.23 -20.24
CA GLN A 29 -7.71 -9.98 -19.72
C GLN A 29 -8.22 -10.94 -20.81
N SER A 30 -8.47 -12.21 -20.45
CA SER A 30 -9.23 -13.12 -21.31
C SER A 30 -10.71 -12.70 -21.33
N GLU A 31 -11.45 -13.06 -22.39
CA GLU A 31 -12.83 -12.61 -22.65
C GLU A 31 -13.83 -12.78 -21.49
N HIS A 32 -13.52 -13.63 -20.50
CA HIS A 32 -14.41 -13.95 -19.38
C HIS A 32 -14.20 -13.13 -18.10
N THR A 33 -13.23 -12.21 -18.03
CA THR A 33 -12.91 -11.49 -16.78
C THR A 33 -12.72 -9.99 -16.97
N SER A 34 -13.71 -9.31 -17.54
CA SER A 34 -13.69 -7.84 -17.69
C SER A 34 -13.81 -7.12 -16.33
N GLN A 35 -14.39 -7.78 -15.33
CA GLN A 35 -14.64 -7.21 -14.01
C GLN A 35 -13.79 -7.89 -12.94
N PRO A 36 -13.13 -7.12 -12.04
CA PRO A 36 -12.41 -7.71 -10.91
C PRO A 36 -13.39 -8.37 -9.93
N PHE A 37 -13.01 -9.54 -9.42
CA PHE A 37 -13.69 -10.15 -8.29
C PHE A 37 -13.29 -9.47 -6.98
N TYR A 38 -14.27 -9.09 -6.17
CA TYR A 38 -14.03 -8.60 -4.82
C TYR A 38 -14.00 -9.78 -3.83
N ALA A 39 -13.06 -9.71 -2.89
CA ALA A 39 -12.95 -10.61 -1.76
C ALA A 39 -12.50 -9.82 -0.53
N ASN A 40 -13.13 -10.07 0.63
CA ASN A 40 -12.72 -9.51 1.92
C ASN A 40 -12.00 -10.55 2.80
N PHE A 41 -11.88 -11.78 2.30
CA PHE A 41 -11.21 -12.89 2.95
C PHE A 41 -10.31 -13.61 1.95
N ALA A 42 -9.11 -13.96 2.41
CA ALA A 42 -8.18 -14.79 1.67
C ALA A 42 -7.62 -15.87 2.60
N SER A 43 -7.50 -17.09 2.11
CA SER A 43 -6.82 -18.17 2.82
C SER A 43 -5.79 -18.83 1.91
N VAL A 44 -4.68 -19.28 2.51
CA VAL A 44 -3.53 -19.82 1.79
C VAL A 44 -3.27 -21.22 2.29
N GLN A 45 -3.15 -22.17 1.37
CA GLN A 45 -2.85 -23.57 1.66
C GLN A 45 -1.62 -23.99 0.85
N ALA A 46 -0.64 -24.60 1.50
CA ALA A 46 0.51 -25.16 0.82
C ALA A 46 0.11 -26.47 0.13
N GLY A 47 0.35 -26.57 -1.17
CA GLY A 47 0.26 -27.80 -1.94
C GLY A 47 1.64 -28.29 -2.39
N GLN A 48 1.66 -29.40 -3.13
CA GLN A 48 2.91 -29.93 -3.68
C GLN A 48 3.35 -29.09 -4.90
N GLY A 49 4.38 -28.26 -4.72
CA GLY A 49 4.94 -27.42 -5.79
C GLY A 49 4.13 -26.16 -6.14
N VAL A 50 2.96 -26.00 -5.53
CA VAL A 50 2.07 -24.84 -5.72
C VAL A 50 1.49 -24.39 -4.39
N VAL A 51 1.07 -23.14 -4.34
CA VAL A 51 0.27 -22.59 -3.26
C VAL A 51 -1.16 -22.43 -3.78
N ILE A 52 -2.13 -22.90 -3.01
CA ILE A 52 -3.55 -22.68 -3.30
C ILE A 52 -4.01 -21.48 -2.50
N VAL A 53 -4.60 -20.50 -3.19
CA VAL A 53 -5.17 -19.31 -2.57
C VAL A 53 -6.66 -19.25 -2.86
N ASP A 54 -7.44 -19.26 -1.79
CA ASP A 54 -8.89 -19.08 -1.85
C ASP A 54 -9.25 -17.66 -1.50
N PHE A 55 -9.97 -17.00 -2.40
CA PHE A 55 -10.53 -15.67 -2.20
C PHE A 55 -12.03 -15.78 -2.04
N GLY A 56 -12.57 -15.10 -1.04
CA GLY A 56 -14.00 -15.13 -0.77
C GLY A 56 -14.52 -13.92 -0.04
N PHE A 57 -15.80 -14.00 0.25
CA PHE A 57 -16.55 -13.02 1.00
C PHE A 57 -17.12 -13.66 2.27
N LEU A 58 -16.70 -13.15 3.42
CA LEU A 58 -17.35 -13.39 4.69
C LEU A 58 -18.41 -12.32 4.93
N ASP A 59 -19.63 -12.74 5.19
CA ASP A 59 -20.74 -11.83 5.45
C ASP A 59 -20.53 -11.12 6.80
N PRO A 60 -20.53 -9.76 6.83
CA PRO A 60 -20.36 -8.99 8.07
C PRO A 60 -21.40 -9.31 9.14
N GLN A 61 -22.65 -9.63 8.78
CA GLN A 61 -23.70 -10.01 9.72
C GLN A 61 -23.37 -11.34 10.40
N THR A 62 -22.85 -12.30 9.62
CA THR A 62 -22.41 -13.60 10.15
C THR A 62 -21.23 -13.41 11.11
N MET A 63 -20.27 -12.53 10.78
CA MET A 63 -19.18 -12.18 11.69
C MET A 63 -19.65 -11.48 12.96
N ASN A 64 -20.63 -10.59 12.87
CA ASN A 64 -21.18 -9.89 14.02
C ASN A 64 -21.91 -10.84 14.97
N ALA A 65 -22.72 -11.76 14.44
CA ALA A 65 -23.35 -12.81 15.22
C ALA A 65 -22.30 -13.71 15.89
N PHE A 66 -21.26 -14.10 15.15
CA PHE A 66 -20.13 -14.86 15.68
C PHE A 66 -19.41 -14.15 16.83
N ASN A 67 -19.08 -12.87 16.65
CA ASN A 67 -18.45 -12.05 17.68
C ASN A 67 -19.33 -11.89 18.93
N ARG A 68 -20.66 -11.86 18.78
CA ARG A 68 -21.59 -11.85 19.93
C ARG A 68 -21.56 -13.17 20.69
N MET A 69 -21.58 -14.30 19.98
CA MET A 69 -21.49 -15.64 20.60
C MET A 69 -20.19 -15.83 21.38
N ILE A 70 -19.06 -15.32 20.85
CA ILE A 70 -17.78 -15.33 21.58
C ILE A 70 -17.89 -14.53 22.89
N LYS A 71 -18.48 -13.32 22.82
CA LYS A 71 -18.62 -12.44 24.00
C LYS A 71 -19.59 -13.01 25.05
N SER A 72 -20.64 -13.72 24.63
CA SER A 72 -21.59 -14.37 25.53
C SER A 72 -21.08 -15.70 26.08
N SER A 73 -19.87 -16.15 25.71
CA SER A 73 -19.33 -17.49 26.05
C SER A 73 -20.30 -18.63 25.67
N GLU A 74 -21.10 -18.39 24.64
CA GLU A 74 -21.99 -19.39 24.06
C GLU A 74 -21.18 -20.40 23.24
N LYS A 75 -21.79 -21.53 22.86
CA LYS A 75 -21.13 -22.57 22.07
C LYS A 75 -20.65 -22.01 20.73
N ILE A 76 -19.35 -21.73 20.65
CA ILE A 76 -18.69 -21.23 19.45
C ILE A 76 -18.75 -22.33 18.37
N PRO A 77 -19.29 -22.05 17.17
CA PRO A 77 -19.31 -23.03 16.10
C PRO A 77 -17.89 -23.36 15.63
N ALA A 78 -17.64 -24.64 15.34
CA ALA A 78 -16.36 -25.10 14.83
C ALA A 78 -16.05 -24.60 13.41
N THR A 79 -17.07 -24.11 12.68
CA THR A 79 -16.93 -23.66 11.29
C THR A 79 -17.87 -22.50 11.02
N ILE A 80 -17.39 -21.54 10.24
CA ILE A 80 -18.18 -20.42 9.72
C ILE A 80 -18.13 -20.48 8.20
N ASN A 81 -19.30 -20.42 7.57
CA ASN A 81 -19.40 -20.49 6.12
C ASN A 81 -19.17 -19.11 5.49
N GLY A 82 -18.47 -19.10 4.36
CA GLY A 82 -18.26 -17.94 3.51
C GLY A 82 -18.65 -18.24 2.07
N LYS A 83 -18.72 -17.20 1.23
CA LYS A 83 -18.94 -17.34 -0.22
C LYS A 83 -17.60 -17.29 -0.94
N MET A 84 -17.25 -18.31 -1.72
CA MET A 84 -16.03 -18.31 -2.53
C MET A 84 -16.22 -17.42 -3.78
N SER A 85 -15.25 -16.54 -4.03
CA SER A 85 -15.19 -15.69 -5.23
C SER A 85 -14.29 -16.32 -6.30
N CYS A 86 -13.10 -16.81 -5.89
CA CYS A 86 -12.11 -17.40 -6.79
C CYS A 86 -11.17 -18.33 -6.02
N ARG A 87 -10.69 -19.39 -6.68
CA ARG A 87 -9.59 -20.26 -6.22
C ARG A 87 -8.48 -20.23 -7.25
N MET A 88 -7.25 -19.95 -6.80
CA MET A 88 -6.08 -19.87 -7.67
C MET A 88 -4.99 -20.82 -7.17
N ALA A 89 -4.40 -21.57 -8.10
CA ALA A 89 -3.13 -22.25 -7.88
C ALA A 89 -2.00 -21.37 -8.42
N ILE A 90 -1.03 -21.04 -7.58
CA ILE A 90 0.13 -20.24 -7.96
C ILE A 90 1.41 -21.03 -7.70
N SER A 91 2.43 -20.85 -8.53
CA SER A 91 3.75 -21.45 -8.27
C SER A 91 4.37 -20.83 -7.01
N ILE A 92 5.28 -21.58 -6.38
CA ILE A 92 5.97 -21.10 -5.17
C ILE A 92 6.76 -19.81 -5.42
N ASP A 93 7.39 -19.69 -6.60
CA ASP A 93 8.16 -18.49 -6.96
C ASP A 93 7.24 -17.28 -7.15
N ALA A 94 6.09 -17.47 -7.80
CA ALA A 94 5.09 -16.41 -7.95
C ALA A 94 4.52 -15.97 -6.60
N ALA A 95 4.27 -16.90 -5.67
CA ALA A 95 3.83 -16.58 -4.32
C ALA A 95 4.88 -15.76 -3.54
N SER A 96 6.16 -16.11 -3.67
CA SER A 96 7.26 -15.37 -3.06
C SER A 96 7.35 -13.93 -3.60
N GLN A 97 7.29 -13.76 -4.92
CA GLN A 97 7.28 -12.43 -5.55
C GLN A 97 6.06 -11.61 -5.13
N LEU A 98 4.88 -12.23 -5.09
CA LEU A 98 3.65 -11.56 -4.65
C LEU A 98 3.77 -11.07 -3.20
N THR A 99 4.36 -11.87 -2.31
CA THR A 99 4.61 -11.47 -0.92
C THR A 99 5.50 -10.23 -0.85
N GLN A 100 6.58 -10.19 -1.63
CA GLN A 100 7.47 -9.02 -1.70
C GLN A 100 6.73 -7.78 -2.22
N GLN A 101 5.95 -7.92 -3.29
CA GLN A 101 5.16 -6.82 -3.86
C GLN A 101 4.12 -6.26 -2.89
N LEU A 102 3.39 -7.14 -2.20
CA LEU A 102 2.40 -6.74 -1.17
C LEU A 102 3.08 -6.02 -0.01
N ASN A 103 4.20 -6.55 0.50
CA ASN A 103 4.95 -5.91 1.57
C ASN A 103 5.45 -4.52 1.17
N GLN A 104 5.99 -4.36 -0.04
CA GLN A 104 6.42 -3.06 -0.56
C GLN A 104 5.25 -2.08 -0.69
N LEU A 105 4.10 -2.53 -1.20
CA LEU A 105 2.90 -1.71 -1.36
C LEU A 105 2.34 -1.23 -0.01
N LEU A 106 2.22 -2.14 0.96
CA LEU A 106 1.67 -1.85 2.28
C LEU A 106 2.61 -0.95 3.09
N ARG A 107 3.93 -1.16 3.02
CA ARG A 107 4.91 -0.27 3.66
C ARG A 107 4.90 1.15 3.07
N ARG A 108 4.72 1.29 1.76
CA ARG A 108 4.62 2.63 1.13
C ARG A 108 3.43 3.43 1.66
N LYS A 109 2.29 2.78 1.93
CA LYS A 109 1.11 3.45 2.48
C LYS A 109 1.34 3.95 3.91
N VAL A 110 2.11 3.23 4.73
CA VAL A 110 2.46 3.66 6.09
C VAL A 110 3.36 4.91 6.07
N ASN A 111 4.29 5.01 5.12
CA ASN A 111 5.23 6.13 5.04
C ASN A 111 4.68 7.37 4.32
N SER A 112 3.47 7.29 3.72
CA SER A 112 2.83 8.42 3.02
C SER A 112 1.94 9.26 3.95
N GLN A 113 1.87 8.92 5.25
CA GLN A 113 1.21 9.69 6.31
C GLN A 113 2.26 10.27 7.26
N MET A 114 3.14 11.15 6.75
CA MET A 114 3.84 12.23 7.45
C MET A 114 4.84 12.87 6.48
N PRO A 115 4.78 14.20 6.31
CA PRO A 115 5.75 15.07 6.98
C PRO A 115 5.07 16.13 7.85
N VAL A 116 5.52 16.23 9.09
CA VAL A 116 5.32 17.38 9.97
C VAL A 116 6.13 18.57 9.42
N GLU A 117 5.52 19.75 9.50
CA GLU A 117 6.02 21.10 9.22
C GLU A 117 7.54 21.28 9.35
N GLN A 118 8.16 21.82 8.29
CA GLN A 118 9.41 22.54 8.39
C GLN A 118 9.12 23.98 8.82
N GLU A 119 9.22 24.23 10.12
CA GLU A 119 9.34 25.58 10.66
C GLU A 119 10.77 26.08 10.36
N ASN A 120 10.93 26.81 9.25
CA ASN A 120 12.15 27.57 8.97
C ASN A 120 12.22 28.74 9.96
N ALA A 121 12.99 28.57 11.03
CA ALA A 121 13.42 29.68 11.87
C ALA A 121 14.46 30.51 11.10
N THR A 122 14.06 31.70 10.66
CA THR A 122 15.00 32.78 10.39
C THR A 122 14.33 34.06 10.83
N ASP A 123 14.71 34.58 12.00
CA ASP A 123 14.50 35.98 12.29
C ASP A 123 15.76 36.59 12.90
N GLN A 124 16.26 37.62 12.21
CA GLN A 124 17.37 38.45 12.64
C GLN A 124 16.80 39.70 13.31
N THR A 125 17.35 40.01 14.48
CA THR A 125 17.07 41.15 15.35
C THR A 125 17.06 42.52 14.63
N LYS A 126 16.03 43.37 14.85
CA LYS A 126 16.13 44.73 15.47
C LYS A 126 14.84 45.60 15.34
N GLU A 127 14.26 45.88 16.51
CA GLU A 127 13.98 47.21 17.09
C GLU A 127 12.96 48.21 16.46
N LYS A 128 11.97 48.57 17.31
CA LYS A 128 11.39 49.91 17.62
C LYS A 128 9.87 50.10 17.38
N ALA A 129 9.17 50.44 18.46
CA ALA A 129 7.72 50.73 18.59
C ALA A 129 7.39 52.22 18.28
N PRO A 130 6.19 52.77 18.58
CA PRO A 130 4.80 52.27 18.71
C PRO A 130 3.78 53.10 17.87
N SER A 131 2.49 52.70 17.79
CA SER A 131 1.29 53.59 17.97
C SER A 131 0.02 53.10 17.25
N ASP A 132 -1.09 53.14 18.02
CA ASP A 132 -2.45 53.57 17.69
C ASP A 132 -3.42 52.76 16.80
N ASN A 133 -4.53 52.39 17.48
CA ASN A 133 -5.94 52.50 17.11
C ASN A 133 -6.40 52.02 15.71
N TYR A 134 -7.36 51.10 15.66
CA TYR A 134 -8.79 51.43 15.72
C TYR A 134 -9.67 50.18 15.67
N SER A 135 -10.84 50.38 16.24
CA SER A 135 -11.97 49.50 16.51
C SER A 135 -12.65 48.88 15.29
N ASN A 136 -13.44 47.85 15.60
CA ASN A 136 -14.83 47.63 15.14
C ASN A 136 -15.06 46.50 14.12
N GLY A 137 -16.11 45.70 14.38
CA GLY A 137 -16.69 44.81 13.38
C GLY A 137 -17.30 43.53 13.95
N LYS A 138 -18.54 43.62 14.43
CA LYS A 138 -19.36 42.50 14.90
C LYS A 138 -19.85 41.58 13.75
N ASN A 139 -20.17 40.34 14.13
CA ASN A 139 -21.19 39.42 13.60
C ASN A 139 -20.83 38.51 12.39
N ASN A 140 -20.82 37.18 12.57
CA ASN A 140 -21.98 36.29 12.34
C ASN A 140 -21.60 34.79 12.45
N ALA A 141 -22.65 33.98 12.63
CA ALA A 141 -22.75 32.56 13.04
C ALA A 141 -22.07 31.51 12.12
N PRO A 142 -22.02 30.21 12.51
CA PRO A 142 -21.04 29.26 11.99
C PRO A 142 -21.44 28.68 10.63
N GLU A 143 -20.47 28.67 9.72
CA GLU A 143 -20.57 28.05 8.40
C GLU A 143 -20.40 26.53 8.55
N ASN A 144 -21.44 25.79 8.17
CA ASN A 144 -21.49 24.33 8.18
C ASN A 144 -20.53 23.77 7.11
N SER A 145 -19.32 23.40 7.52
CA SER A 145 -18.34 22.75 6.66
C SER A 145 -18.68 21.27 6.47
N GLN A 146 -19.50 20.97 5.46
CA GLN A 146 -19.42 19.65 4.81
C GLN A 146 -18.16 19.59 3.93
N SER A 147 -16.99 19.53 4.56
CA SER A 147 -15.74 19.10 3.91
C SER A 147 -15.53 17.60 4.16
N GLY A 148 -16.51 16.80 3.76
CA GLY A 148 -16.40 15.34 3.75
C GLY A 148 -15.67 14.87 2.50
N PHE A 149 -14.62 14.06 2.68
CA PHE A 149 -13.93 13.31 1.62
C PHE A 149 -14.94 12.78 0.58
N ARG A 150 -14.81 13.22 -0.67
CA ARG A 150 -15.76 12.89 -1.74
C ARG A 150 -15.10 11.95 -2.75
N PHE A 151 -15.66 10.76 -2.90
CA PHE A 151 -15.09 9.73 -3.76
C PHE A 151 -15.25 10.09 -5.26
N PRO A 152 -14.24 9.80 -6.10
CA PRO A 152 -14.20 10.22 -7.51
C PRO A 152 -15.30 9.62 -8.40
N TRP A 153 -16.06 8.63 -7.92
CA TRP A 153 -17.16 7.99 -8.64
C TRP A 153 -18.55 8.46 -8.15
N SER A 154 -18.64 9.49 -7.28
CA SER A 154 -19.91 9.95 -6.68
C SER A 154 -20.78 10.81 -7.61
N ARG A 155 -20.49 10.88 -8.92
CA ARG A 155 -21.34 11.63 -9.87
C ARG A 155 -22.32 10.64 -10.52
N LYS A 156 -23.59 10.73 -10.13
CA LYS A 156 -24.69 10.19 -10.94
C LYS A 156 -25.00 11.19 -12.06
N ASN A 157 -25.26 10.65 -13.25
CA ASN A 157 -25.91 11.36 -14.35
C ASN A 157 -27.33 11.77 -13.96
#